data_AF-A0A939XR33-F1
#
_entry.id   AF-A0A939XR33-F1
#
_cell.length_a   1.000
_cell.length_b   1.000
_cell.length_c   1.000
_cell.angle_alpha   90.00
_cell.angle_beta   90.00
_cell.angle_gamma   90.00
#
_symmetry.space_group_name_H-M   'P 1'
#
loop_
_entity.id
_entity.type
_entity.pdbx_description
1 polymer ?
#
loop_
_entity_poly.entity_id
_entity_poly.type
_entity_poly.pdbx_seq_one_letter_code
_entity_poly.pdbx_strand_id
1 'polypeptide(L)'
;MRRYFTLLLMAVMIAVIAMAQTGKADYRIVPLPDRIDGIKSADFRLTDKCLINYTMGDRAMERNAAMLSRYIEDMTGMHLSTRPTLRGDAGNITLRLDDNIDNDEGYGITVTPKCVEVRGKTAAGVFQGIQALRKSLPIGEFDAVILPSAQISSSPRFGYRGMHLDCVRHFFGVETVKRYIDIMALHGMNRLHWHLTDDQGWRIEIKKYPRLTEVGGWRNGTTLGHNSPVNDGIRYGGYYTQEEIRDIVLYAADRYITIIPEIDMPGHMLGALAAYPELGCTGGPYEVWGMWGVSDDILCVGKDHTLQFIKDVLDEVMQLFPSQYIHIGGDESPRVRWQQCPLCQQRISDLGITADGKQSAEARLQGWFTTQVQNYLAQHGRRIIGWDELLGCDVDPSATIMSWRGAKPGAEGAKLGHDVIMSPVGPLYFDYYQTSKTWNEPMSFGGCNTLKKVYDFEPVAEDLPAGTRHHIIGVQANVWTEYITCEPQIQYQVLPRMAALSEVQWLQPEEKDYQDFKARLLHLVDLYKLYGWTYRAKSLIQEEEDHAQE
;
A
#
# COMPACT_ATOMS: atom_id res chain seq x y z
N MET A 1 14.89 27.71 69.39
CA MET A 1 14.59 26.44 68.69
C MET A 1 13.56 26.56 67.55
N ARG A 2 12.52 27.41 67.62
CA ARG A 2 11.48 27.52 66.57
C ARG A 2 11.91 28.20 65.24
N ARG A 3 13.00 28.98 65.22
CA ARG A 3 13.52 29.66 64.00
C ARG A 3 14.48 28.81 63.16
N TYR A 4 15.08 27.77 63.75
CA TYR A 4 15.95 26.84 63.01
C TYR A 4 15.16 25.68 62.38
N PHE A 5 13.97 25.38 62.89
CA PHE A 5 13.09 24.35 62.32
C PHE A 5 12.36 24.82 61.05
N THR A 6 12.07 26.11 60.91
CA THR A 6 11.41 26.68 59.73
C THR A 6 12.36 26.82 58.53
N LEU A 7 13.65 27.08 58.77
CA LEU A 7 14.67 27.09 57.72
C LEU A 7 15.05 25.69 57.23
N LEU A 8 14.91 24.66 58.08
CA LEU A 8 15.13 23.27 57.68
C LEU A 8 13.94 22.70 56.88
N LEU A 9 12.71 23.14 57.15
CA LEU A 9 11.52 22.72 56.37
C LEU A 9 11.37 23.47 55.05
N MET A 10 11.90 24.68 54.90
CA MET A 10 11.95 25.39 53.60
C MET A 10 13.08 24.88 52.69
N ALA A 11 14.13 24.28 53.24
CA ALA A 11 15.22 23.67 52.46
C ALA A 11 14.89 22.24 51.95
N VAL A 12 13.82 21.61 52.47
CA VAL A 12 13.38 20.26 52.05
C VAL A 12 12.22 20.34 51.02
N MET A 13 11.73 21.54 50.68
CA MET A 13 10.56 21.72 49.81
C MET A 13 10.85 22.40 48.46
N ILE A 14 12.12 22.60 48.08
CA ILE A 14 12.55 22.93 46.70
C ILE A 14 13.87 22.22 46.40
N ALA A 15 13.81 20.88 46.36
CA ALA A 15 14.79 20.07 45.67
C ALA A 15 14.06 18.87 45.04
N VAL A 16 12.96 19.14 44.34
CA VAL A 16 12.64 18.33 43.16
C VAL A 16 13.72 18.72 42.15
N ILE A 17 14.90 18.11 42.27
CA ILE A 17 15.80 18.00 41.13
C ILE A 17 14.96 17.26 40.11
N ALA A 18 14.45 17.97 39.10
CA ALA A 18 13.88 17.34 37.93
C ALA A 18 14.96 16.39 37.42
N MET A 19 14.80 15.09 37.68
CA MET A 19 15.70 14.08 37.14
C MET A 19 15.53 14.17 35.63
N ALA A 20 16.60 14.52 34.92
CA ALA A 20 16.57 14.67 33.48
C ALA A 20 16.01 13.39 32.85
N GLN A 21 14.85 13.49 32.20
CA GLN A 21 14.14 12.34 31.66
C GLN A 21 14.91 11.85 30.44
N THR A 22 15.54 10.68 30.57
CA THR A 22 16.41 10.12 29.53
C THR A 22 15.76 8.86 28.95
N GLY A 23 15.48 8.89 27.65
CA GLY A 23 15.00 7.73 26.89
C GLY A 23 16.15 6.89 26.34
N LYS A 24 15.86 5.68 25.86
CA LYS A 24 16.83 4.82 25.18
C LYS A 24 16.21 4.24 23.91
N ALA A 25 16.94 4.31 22.81
CA ALA A 25 16.52 3.74 21.53
C ALA A 25 16.77 2.21 21.48
N ASP A 26 15.93 1.51 20.72
CA ASP A 26 16.08 0.08 20.42
C ASP A 26 15.98 -0.14 18.90
N TYR A 27 17.04 -0.69 18.30
CA TYR A 27 17.10 -0.94 16.86
C TYR A 27 16.37 -2.22 16.42
N ARG A 28 15.85 -3.01 17.36
CA ARG A 28 15.01 -4.17 17.08
C ARG A 28 13.59 -3.72 16.72
N ILE A 29 13.45 -3.22 15.50
CA ILE A 29 12.22 -2.64 14.95
C ILE A 29 11.47 -3.59 14.01
N VAL A 30 10.31 -3.17 13.50
CA VAL A 30 9.56 -3.87 12.44
C VAL A 30 9.52 -3.00 11.16
N PRO A 31 9.88 -3.53 9.97
CA PRO A 31 10.55 -4.82 9.78
C PRO A 31 11.95 -4.82 10.40
N LEU A 32 12.42 -6.00 10.82
CA LEU A 32 13.76 -6.17 11.39
C LEU A 32 14.86 -5.79 10.36
N PRO A 33 15.87 -4.98 10.74
CA PRO A 33 17.03 -4.75 9.87
C PRO A 33 17.87 -6.02 9.69
N ASP A 34 18.40 -6.23 8.48
CA ASP A 34 19.19 -7.42 8.11
C ASP A 34 20.38 -7.66 9.04
N ARG A 35 21.00 -6.57 9.55
CA ARG A 35 22.14 -6.66 10.46
C ARG A 35 22.19 -5.48 11.42
N ILE A 36 22.46 -5.79 12.69
CA ILE A 36 22.66 -4.83 13.79
C ILE A 36 23.90 -5.25 14.58
N ASP A 37 25.01 -4.55 14.38
CA ASP A 37 26.25 -4.81 15.10
C ASP A 37 26.52 -3.74 16.15
N GLY A 38 26.56 -4.13 17.42
CA GLY A 38 26.99 -3.25 18.49
C GLY A 38 28.47 -2.87 18.35
N ILE A 39 28.77 -1.57 18.51
CA ILE A 39 30.14 -1.08 18.56
C ILE A 39 30.52 -0.91 20.03
N LYS A 40 31.70 -1.40 20.43
CA LYS A 40 32.25 -1.19 21.77
C LYS A 40 32.75 0.26 21.93
N SER A 41 31.83 1.21 22.01
CA SER A 41 32.08 2.63 22.29
C SER A 41 30.98 3.20 23.16
N ALA A 42 31.17 4.42 23.67
CA ALA A 42 30.10 5.13 24.37
C ALA A 42 28.91 5.39 23.43
N ASP A 43 27.71 5.51 23.99
CA ASP A 43 26.50 5.75 23.20
C ASP A 43 26.40 7.21 22.73
N PHE A 44 25.63 7.44 21.68
CA PHE A 44 25.30 8.79 21.24
C PHE A 44 24.19 9.38 22.11
N ARG A 45 24.31 10.66 22.48
CA ARG A 45 23.29 11.39 23.25
C ARG A 45 22.59 12.39 22.35
N LEU A 46 21.36 12.06 21.94
CA LEU A 46 20.46 12.94 21.20
C LEU A 46 19.85 13.98 22.16
N THR A 47 19.87 15.26 21.77
CA THR A 47 19.28 16.40 22.49
C THR A 47 18.80 17.46 21.49
N ASP A 48 18.02 18.44 21.92
CA ASP A 48 17.61 19.62 21.10
C ASP A 48 18.77 20.42 20.51
N LYS A 49 19.98 20.26 21.05
CA LYS A 49 21.18 20.94 20.52
C LYS A 49 21.76 20.24 19.29
N CYS A 50 21.32 19.03 18.98
CA CYS A 50 21.76 18.31 17.82
C CYS A 50 21.20 18.94 16.54
N LEU A 51 21.98 18.87 15.46
CA LEU A 51 21.58 19.35 14.13
C LEU A 51 21.49 18.17 13.16
N ILE A 52 20.49 18.23 12.28
CA ILE A 52 20.33 17.31 11.16
C ILE A 52 20.93 17.94 9.91
N ASN A 53 22.01 17.36 9.42
CA ASN A 53 22.77 17.88 8.29
C ASN A 53 22.41 17.13 7.03
N TYR A 54 22.34 17.86 5.92
CA TYR A 54 22.09 17.31 4.60
C TYR A 54 22.89 18.07 3.52
N THR A 55 22.97 17.49 2.33
CA THR A 55 23.69 18.08 1.20
C THR A 55 22.96 19.32 0.67
N MET A 56 23.64 20.47 0.67
CA MET A 56 23.08 21.73 0.19
C MET A 56 22.70 21.64 -1.29
N GLY A 57 21.49 22.12 -1.63
CA GLY A 57 20.97 22.11 -3.00
C GLY A 57 20.25 20.82 -3.40
N ASP A 58 20.32 19.77 -2.58
CA ASP A 58 19.55 18.54 -2.78
C ASP A 58 18.17 18.66 -2.09
N ARG A 59 17.14 18.92 -2.89
CA ARG A 59 15.76 19.09 -2.40
C ARG A 59 15.19 17.81 -1.76
N ALA A 60 15.58 16.64 -2.24
CA ALA A 60 15.10 15.38 -1.66
C ALA A 60 15.70 15.16 -0.27
N MET A 61 16.99 15.48 -0.10
CA MET A 61 17.66 15.42 1.19
C MET A 61 17.15 16.50 2.17
N GLU A 62 16.85 17.70 1.69
CA GLU A 62 16.20 18.74 2.50
C GLU A 62 14.85 18.26 3.04
N ARG A 63 14.00 17.70 2.17
CA ARG A 63 12.71 17.11 2.57
C ARG A 63 12.90 15.99 3.58
N ASN A 64 13.83 15.06 3.33
CA ASN A 64 14.12 13.95 4.23
C ASN A 64 14.59 14.45 5.61
N ALA A 65 15.45 15.46 5.67
CA ALA A 65 15.88 16.08 6.92
C ALA A 65 14.72 16.70 7.69
N ALA A 66 13.82 17.40 7.00
CA ALA A 66 12.62 17.98 7.61
C ALA A 66 11.63 16.91 8.10
N MET A 67 11.53 15.76 7.41
CA MET A 67 10.75 14.61 7.89
C MET A 67 11.37 13.99 9.13
N LEU A 68 12.69 13.73 9.14
CA LEU A 68 13.38 13.19 10.32
C LEU A 68 13.23 14.12 11.53
N SER A 69 13.36 15.44 11.33
CA SER A 69 13.13 16.44 12.38
C SER A 69 11.76 16.29 13.01
N ARG A 70 10.70 16.25 12.18
CA ARG A 70 9.32 16.09 12.64
C ARG A 70 9.10 14.75 13.35
N TYR A 71 9.68 13.67 12.85
CA TYR A 71 9.56 12.37 13.51
C TYR A 71 10.26 12.31 14.86
N ILE A 72 11.43 12.97 15.01
CA ILE A 72 12.08 13.07 16.32
C ILE A 72 11.22 13.89 17.29
N GLU A 73 10.64 14.99 16.83
CA GLU A 73 9.71 15.80 17.61
C GLU A 73 8.50 14.99 18.05
N ASP A 74 7.81 14.31 17.13
CA ASP A 74 6.65 13.47 17.43
C ASP A 74 6.98 12.40 18.48
N MET A 75 8.13 11.72 18.35
CA MET A 75 8.49 10.62 19.25
C MET A 75 8.96 11.12 20.61
N THR A 76 9.70 12.23 20.65
CA THR A 76 10.55 12.55 21.83
C THR A 76 10.30 13.92 22.47
N GLY A 77 9.49 14.77 21.83
CA GLY A 77 9.32 16.18 22.20
C GLY A 77 10.51 17.08 21.81
N MET A 78 11.59 16.50 21.26
CA MET A 78 12.79 17.25 20.92
C MET A 78 12.70 17.93 19.55
N HIS A 79 13.01 19.23 19.50
CA HIS A 79 12.98 20.04 18.29
C HIS A 79 14.40 20.24 17.74
N LEU A 80 14.75 19.47 16.72
CA LEU A 80 16.05 19.59 16.06
C LEU A 80 15.96 20.52 14.85
N SER A 81 16.97 21.37 14.66
CA SER A 81 17.08 22.18 13.45
C SER A 81 17.78 21.42 12.33
N THR A 82 17.36 21.65 11.09
CA THR A 82 18.04 21.14 9.90
C THR A 82 19.08 22.15 9.39
N ARG A 83 20.17 21.67 8.79
CA ARG A 83 21.25 22.51 8.28
C ARG A 83 21.79 22.01 6.94
N PRO A 84 21.79 22.83 5.87
CA PRO A 84 22.46 22.50 4.63
C PRO A 84 23.98 22.58 4.79
N THR A 85 24.71 21.67 4.15
CA THR A 85 26.19 21.61 4.19
C THR A 85 26.76 21.39 2.79
N LEU A 86 27.97 21.90 2.54
CA LEU A 86 28.61 21.83 1.21
C LEU A 86 29.06 20.41 0.83
N ARG A 87 29.38 19.55 1.82
CA ARG A 87 29.83 18.16 1.62
C ARG A 87 29.48 17.21 2.78
N GLY A 88 28.25 17.28 3.31
CA GLY A 88 27.85 16.40 4.42
C GLY A 88 28.80 16.47 5.61
N ASP A 89 29.33 17.68 5.91
CA ASP A 89 30.32 17.89 6.96
C ASP A 89 29.84 17.25 8.27
N ALA A 90 30.78 16.66 9.02
CA ALA A 90 30.47 15.91 10.23
C ALA A 90 29.69 16.78 11.23
N GLY A 91 28.42 16.45 11.43
CA GLY A 91 27.58 17.01 12.47
C GLY A 91 26.98 15.91 13.34
N ASN A 92 26.03 16.28 14.19
CA ASN A 92 25.44 15.33 15.14
C ASN A 92 24.63 14.23 14.44
N ILE A 93 23.80 14.61 13.46
CA ILE A 93 23.08 13.70 12.58
C ILE A 93 23.36 14.11 11.14
N THR A 94 23.74 13.17 10.28
CA THR A 94 24.05 13.44 8.87
C THR A 94 23.28 12.48 7.96
N LEU A 95 22.56 13.04 6.99
CA LEU A 95 21.94 12.32 5.88
C LEU A 95 22.85 12.42 4.65
N ARG A 96 23.20 11.30 4.02
CA ARG A 96 24.03 11.31 2.81
C ARG A 96 23.73 10.17 1.85
N LEU A 97 24.06 10.38 0.58
CA LEU A 97 24.09 9.32 -0.41
C LEU A 97 25.37 8.48 -0.27
N ASP A 98 25.29 7.19 -0.60
CA ASP A 98 26.41 6.25 -0.57
C ASP A 98 26.29 5.24 -1.70
N ASP A 99 27.11 5.41 -2.75
CA ASP A 99 27.12 4.57 -3.95
C ASP A 99 27.65 3.14 -3.68
N ASN A 100 28.17 2.86 -2.48
CA ASN A 100 28.59 1.50 -2.10
C ASN A 100 27.42 0.62 -1.62
N ILE A 101 26.22 1.17 -1.48
CA ILE A 101 25.01 0.40 -1.19
C ILE A 101 24.43 -0.08 -2.53
N ASP A 102 24.30 -1.40 -2.69
CA ASP A 102 23.88 -1.99 -3.98
C ASP A 102 22.42 -1.71 -4.32
N ASN A 103 21.52 -1.83 -3.34
CA ASN A 103 20.07 -1.70 -3.50
C ASN A 103 19.63 -0.22 -3.42
N ASP A 104 18.79 0.23 -4.36
CA ASP A 104 18.31 1.61 -4.45
C ASP A 104 17.54 2.07 -3.20
N GLU A 105 16.86 1.17 -2.51
CA GLU A 105 16.12 1.41 -1.27
C GLU A 105 16.84 0.85 -0.03
N GLY A 106 18.05 0.33 -0.20
CA GLY A 106 18.91 -0.10 0.91
C GLY A 106 19.45 1.09 1.69
N TYR A 107 19.72 0.86 2.97
CA TYR A 107 20.25 1.88 3.88
C TYR A 107 21.30 1.34 4.85
N GLY A 108 22.12 2.26 5.36
CA GLY A 108 23.04 2.02 6.45
C GLY A 108 22.92 3.11 7.52
N ILE A 109 22.97 2.72 8.80
CA ILE A 109 23.02 3.65 9.92
C ILE A 109 24.31 3.38 10.71
N THR A 110 25.05 4.42 11.04
CA THR A 110 26.21 4.31 11.92
C THR A 110 26.04 5.27 13.09
N VAL A 111 26.04 4.71 14.30
CA VAL A 111 25.92 5.46 15.55
C VAL A 111 27.23 5.35 16.31
N THR A 112 27.83 6.48 16.61
CA THR A 112 29.05 6.63 17.41
C THR A 112 28.81 7.67 18.51
N PRO A 113 29.68 7.81 19.53
CA PRO A 113 29.48 8.84 20.55
C PRO A 113 29.41 10.29 20.02
N LYS A 114 29.88 10.53 18.77
CA LYS A 114 29.97 11.87 18.18
C LYS A 114 28.93 12.15 17.11
N CYS A 115 28.45 11.12 16.41
CA CYS A 115 27.52 11.30 15.29
C CYS A 115 26.63 10.08 15.05
N VAL A 116 25.49 10.37 14.43
CA VAL A 116 24.58 9.43 13.76
C VAL A 116 24.63 9.72 12.27
N GLU A 117 24.98 8.73 11.46
CA GLU A 117 25.01 8.87 10.01
C GLU A 117 24.00 7.92 9.38
N VAL A 118 23.09 8.45 8.55
CA VAL A 118 22.11 7.69 7.79
C VAL A 118 22.46 7.79 6.32
N ARG A 119 22.66 6.63 5.69
CA ARG A 119 23.15 6.49 4.32
C ARG A 119 22.16 5.67 3.49
N GLY A 120 22.07 5.97 2.20
CA GLY A 120 21.35 5.18 1.22
C GLY A 120 21.90 5.46 -0.16
N LYS A 121 21.76 4.52 -1.10
CA LYS A 121 22.19 4.76 -2.49
C LYS A 121 21.39 5.88 -3.14
N THR A 122 20.08 5.89 -2.87
CA THR A 122 19.16 6.94 -3.32
C THR A 122 18.54 7.67 -2.13
N ALA A 123 17.83 8.76 -2.42
CA ALA A 123 17.06 9.47 -1.42
C ALA A 123 15.94 8.62 -0.77
N ALA A 124 15.43 7.60 -1.49
CA ALA A 124 14.48 6.63 -0.95
C ALA A 124 15.15 5.71 0.07
N GLY A 125 16.37 5.23 -0.20
CA GLY A 125 17.16 4.45 0.76
C GLY A 125 17.44 5.24 2.04
N VAL A 126 17.85 6.50 1.93
CA VAL A 126 18.01 7.39 3.10
C VAL A 126 16.70 7.53 3.88
N PHE A 127 15.56 7.65 3.19
CA PHE A 127 14.25 7.72 3.83
C PHE A 127 13.88 6.43 4.57
N GLN A 128 14.22 5.25 4.03
CA GLN A 128 14.05 3.99 4.77
C GLN A 128 14.89 3.96 6.05
N GLY A 129 16.13 4.45 6.00
CA GLY A 129 16.98 4.63 7.19
C GLY A 129 16.38 5.61 8.20
N ILE A 130 15.70 6.66 7.75
CA ILE A 130 14.95 7.60 8.60
C ILE A 130 13.77 6.89 9.28
N GLN A 131 13.00 6.07 8.55
CA GLN A 131 11.91 5.29 9.16
C GLN A 131 12.44 4.28 10.18
N ALA A 132 13.61 3.67 9.92
CA ALA A 132 14.25 2.78 10.87
C ALA A 132 14.68 3.52 12.15
N LEU A 133 15.30 4.70 12.01
CA LEU A 133 15.65 5.54 13.15
C LEU A 133 14.39 5.98 13.90
N ARG A 134 13.33 6.45 13.22
CA ARG A 134 12.04 6.82 13.81
C ARG A 134 11.46 5.71 14.69
N LYS A 135 11.39 4.49 14.16
CA LYS A 135 10.85 3.31 14.87
C LYS A 135 11.75 2.80 15.98
N SER A 136 12.99 3.29 16.08
CA SER A 136 13.89 2.93 17.17
C SER A 136 13.78 3.86 18.38
N LEU A 137 13.20 5.06 18.21
CA LEU A 137 13.14 6.07 19.26
C LEU A 137 12.05 5.73 20.30
N PRO A 138 12.30 5.99 21.60
CA PRO A 138 11.26 5.86 22.61
C PRO A 138 10.19 6.94 22.42
N ILE A 139 8.97 6.67 22.89
CA ILE A 139 7.84 7.60 22.82
C ILE A 139 7.65 8.30 24.18
N GLY A 140 7.58 9.63 24.18
CA GLY A 140 7.35 10.47 25.35
C GLY A 140 8.09 11.80 25.29
N GLU A 141 8.10 12.54 26.38
CA GLU A 141 8.88 13.78 26.52
C GLU A 141 10.24 13.45 27.15
N PHE A 142 11.34 13.84 26.50
CA PHE A 142 12.69 13.54 26.99
C PHE A 142 13.63 14.75 26.89
N ASP A 143 14.47 14.96 27.90
CA ASP A 143 15.58 15.91 27.83
C ASP A 143 16.73 15.39 26.96
N ALA A 144 16.80 14.06 26.82
CA ALA A 144 17.74 13.38 25.93
C ALA A 144 17.30 11.95 25.62
N VAL A 145 17.74 11.44 24.47
CA VAL A 145 17.62 10.01 24.13
C VAL A 145 19.01 9.43 23.90
N ILE A 146 19.27 8.26 24.46
CA ILE A 146 20.50 7.50 24.27
C ILE A 146 20.32 6.55 23.08
N LEU A 147 21.18 6.70 22.09
CA LEU A 147 21.24 5.83 20.91
C LEU A 147 22.46 4.93 21.07
N PRO A 148 22.28 3.60 21.30
CA PRO A 148 23.39 2.69 21.47
C PRO A 148 24.35 2.74 20.27
N SER A 149 25.66 2.73 20.51
CA SER A 149 26.63 2.72 19.41
C SER A 149 26.52 1.43 18.59
N ALA A 150 26.28 1.56 17.27
CA ALA A 150 26.00 0.43 16.40
C ALA A 150 26.30 0.74 14.91
N GLN A 151 26.50 -0.32 14.12
CA GLN A 151 26.35 -0.30 12.67
C GLN A 151 25.12 -1.12 12.28
N ILE A 152 24.22 -0.52 11.51
CA ILE A 152 22.99 -1.13 11.04
C ILE A 152 23.01 -1.07 9.52
N SER A 153 22.64 -2.15 8.86
CA SER A 153 22.48 -2.20 7.40
C SER A 153 21.27 -3.04 7.06
N SER A 154 20.49 -2.60 6.08
CA SER A 154 19.33 -3.37 5.63
C SER A 154 18.91 -2.98 4.22
N SER A 155 18.30 -3.93 3.51
CA SER A 155 17.72 -3.72 2.19
C SER A 155 16.46 -4.57 2.00
N PRO A 156 15.47 -4.09 1.24
CA PRO A 156 14.24 -4.85 1.04
C PRO A 156 14.49 -6.08 0.14
N ARG A 157 13.92 -7.22 0.53
CA ARG A 157 13.86 -8.44 -0.30
C ARG A 157 13.18 -8.21 -1.65
N PHE A 158 12.05 -7.50 -1.67
CA PHE A 158 11.28 -7.24 -2.89
C PHE A 158 11.28 -5.76 -3.27
N GLY A 159 11.38 -5.48 -4.58
CA GLY A 159 11.27 -4.12 -5.12
C GLY A 159 9.83 -3.60 -5.14
N TYR A 160 8.84 -4.48 -5.25
CA TYR A 160 7.42 -4.14 -5.14
C TYR A 160 6.88 -4.50 -3.75
N ARG A 161 6.54 -3.49 -2.93
CA ARG A 161 5.98 -3.66 -1.58
C ARG A 161 4.69 -2.87 -1.48
N GLY A 162 3.58 -3.53 -1.81
CA GLY A 162 2.33 -2.87 -2.11
C GLY A 162 1.24 -2.99 -1.06
N MET A 163 0.33 -2.03 -1.10
CA MET A 163 -1.00 -2.10 -0.51
C MET A 163 -2.02 -1.61 -1.53
N HIS A 164 -3.14 -2.31 -1.61
CA HIS A 164 -4.29 -1.88 -2.37
C HIS A 164 -5.30 -1.17 -1.46
N LEU A 165 -6.02 -0.21 -2.04
CA LEU A 165 -7.15 0.48 -1.41
C LEU A 165 -8.28 0.66 -2.42
N ASP A 166 -9.38 -0.04 -2.17
CA ASP A 166 -10.65 0.19 -2.87
C ASP A 166 -11.31 1.47 -2.33
N CYS A 167 -11.48 2.44 -3.23
CA CYS A 167 -12.21 3.68 -2.95
C CYS A 167 -13.56 3.74 -3.69
N VAL A 168 -13.95 2.63 -4.30
CA VAL A 168 -15.15 2.53 -5.10
C VAL A 168 -16.32 2.03 -4.27
N ARG A 169 -16.20 0.86 -3.64
CA ARG A 169 -17.33 0.28 -2.90
C ARG A 169 -17.74 1.21 -1.76
N HIS A 170 -16.76 1.79 -1.06
CA HIS A 170 -16.93 3.00 -0.25
C HIS A 170 -15.87 4.06 -0.58
N PHE A 171 -16.28 5.32 -0.64
CA PHE A 171 -15.42 6.46 -0.93
C PHE A 171 -14.70 6.96 0.32
N PHE A 172 -13.40 7.23 0.20
CA PHE A 172 -12.56 7.79 1.26
C PHE A 172 -11.98 9.13 0.81
N GLY A 173 -12.06 10.17 1.64
CA GLY A 173 -11.59 11.50 1.26
C GLY A 173 -10.06 11.59 1.12
N VAL A 174 -9.59 12.71 0.54
CA VAL A 174 -8.16 13.03 0.33
C VAL A 174 -7.32 12.78 1.58
N GLU A 175 -7.77 13.26 2.73
CA GLU A 175 -7.04 13.14 4.00
C GLU A 175 -6.92 11.68 4.49
N THR A 176 -7.94 10.86 4.26
CA THR A 176 -7.89 9.42 4.59
C THR A 176 -6.86 8.71 3.71
N VAL A 177 -6.82 9.01 2.41
CA VAL A 177 -5.83 8.43 1.48
C VAL A 177 -4.41 8.87 1.86
N LYS A 178 -4.20 10.15 2.19
CA LYS A 178 -2.92 10.66 2.70
C LYS A 178 -2.49 9.97 3.98
N ARG A 179 -3.42 9.73 4.92
CA ARG A 179 -3.12 9.00 6.15
C ARG A 179 -2.78 7.54 5.89
N TYR A 180 -3.45 6.91 4.94
CA TYR A 180 -3.10 5.55 4.50
C TYR A 180 -1.67 5.48 3.93
N ILE A 181 -1.26 6.48 3.14
CA ILE A 181 0.11 6.64 2.65
C ILE A 181 1.11 6.82 3.80
N ASP A 182 0.78 7.58 4.85
CA ASP A 182 1.64 7.72 6.04
C ASP A 182 1.82 6.39 6.77
N ILE A 183 0.75 5.60 6.90
CA ILE A 183 0.80 4.24 7.47
C ILE A 183 1.72 3.37 6.62
N MET A 184 1.55 3.35 5.30
CA MET A 184 2.41 2.58 4.39
C MET A 184 3.89 2.97 4.51
N ALA A 185 4.20 4.28 4.59
CA ALA A 185 5.55 4.78 4.72
C ALA A 185 6.22 4.31 6.03
N LEU A 186 5.49 4.27 7.14
CA LEU A 186 5.99 3.71 8.41
C LEU A 186 6.41 2.24 8.27
N HIS A 187 5.71 1.50 7.42
CA HIS A 187 5.93 0.07 7.16
C HIS A 187 6.95 -0.20 6.04
N GLY A 188 7.60 0.83 5.47
CA GLY A 188 8.60 0.66 4.41
C GLY A 188 8.03 0.22 3.05
N MET A 189 6.70 0.32 2.88
CA MET A 189 6.00 0.01 1.62
C MET A 189 6.18 1.14 0.61
N ASN A 190 6.13 0.83 -0.68
CA ASN A 190 6.47 1.77 -1.75
C ASN A 190 5.48 1.78 -2.94
N ARG A 191 4.38 1.02 -2.89
CA ARG A 191 3.34 1.00 -3.93
C ARG A 191 1.94 1.11 -3.34
N LEU A 192 1.20 2.15 -3.72
CA LEU A 192 -0.24 2.22 -3.48
C LEU A 192 -0.94 1.82 -4.76
N HIS A 193 -1.59 0.66 -4.75
CA HIS A 193 -2.52 0.26 -5.80
C HIS A 193 -3.88 0.89 -5.50
N TRP A 194 -4.32 1.83 -6.32
CA TRP A 194 -5.51 2.62 -6.04
C TRP A 194 -6.65 2.24 -6.98
N HIS A 195 -7.61 1.50 -6.44
CA HIS A 195 -8.78 1.04 -7.17
C HIS A 195 -9.85 2.13 -7.19
N LEU A 196 -10.09 2.67 -8.40
CA LEU A 196 -10.80 3.92 -8.63
C LEU A 196 -12.10 3.77 -9.42
N THR A 197 -12.37 2.59 -10.00
CA THR A 197 -13.56 2.32 -10.81
C THR A 197 -14.08 0.90 -10.60
N ASP A 198 -15.39 0.76 -10.39
CA ASP A 198 -16.09 -0.52 -10.26
C ASP A 198 -17.59 -0.34 -10.58
N ASP A 199 -18.38 -1.39 -10.41
CA ASP A 199 -19.81 -1.39 -10.61
C ASP A 199 -20.57 -0.43 -9.68
N GLN A 200 -20.07 -0.24 -8.45
CA GLN A 200 -20.70 0.61 -7.42
C GLN A 200 -20.22 2.07 -7.44
N GLY A 201 -19.35 2.42 -8.40
CA GLY A 201 -19.13 3.81 -8.78
C GLY A 201 -17.81 4.10 -9.50
N TRP A 202 -17.67 5.36 -9.88
CA TRP A 202 -16.51 5.89 -10.60
C TRP A 202 -15.92 7.09 -9.86
N ARG A 203 -14.64 7.00 -9.48
CA ARG A 203 -14.03 7.91 -8.49
C ARG A 203 -13.04 8.91 -9.06
N ILE A 204 -12.78 8.89 -10.36
CA ILE A 204 -11.76 9.75 -10.99
C ILE A 204 -12.40 10.73 -11.97
N GLU A 205 -12.13 12.02 -11.83
CA GLU A 205 -12.55 13.01 -12.81
C GLU A 205 -11.85 12.84 -14.17
N ILE A 206 -12.63 12.57 -15.20
CA ILE A 206 -12.20 12.57 -16.60
C ILE A 206 -12.90 13.74 -17.30
N LYS A 207 -12.15 14.78 -17.66
CA LYS A 207 -12.72 16.04 -18.17
C LYS A 207 -13.46 15.84 -19.49
N LYS A 208 -13.00 14.93 -20.33
CA LYS A 208 -13.66 14.59 -21.59
C LYS A 208 -14.99 13.84 -21.38
N TYR A 209 -15.17 13.18 -20.24
CA TYR A 209 -16.36 12.40 -19.91
C TYR A 209 -16.93 12.77 -18.52
N PRO A 210 -17.47 14.00 -18.36
CA PRO A 210 -17.87 14.52 -17.05
C PRO A 210 -18.99 13.69 -16.39
N ARG A 211 -19.82 12.98 -17.17
CA ARG A 211 -20.89 12.14 -16.61
C ARG A 211 -20.36 10.95 -15.81
N LEU A 212 -19.09 10.55 -16.00
CA LEU A 212 -18.48 9.49 -15.21
C LEU A 212 -18.50 9.83 -13.72
N THR A 213 -18.33 11.10 -13.34
CA THR A 213 -18.43 11.52 -11.93
C THR A 213 -19.78 12.14 -11.58
N GLU A 214 -20.45 12.84 -12.50
CA GLU A 214 -21.79 13.42 -12.24
C GLU A 214 -22.86 12.32 -12.02
N VAL A 215 -22.76 11.21 -12.75
CA VAL A 215 -23.67 10.05 -12.66
C VAL A 215 -22.94 8.87 -12.03
N GLY A 216 -21.86 8.39 -12.65
CA GLY A 216 -21.14 7.19 -12.19
C GLY A 216 -20.52 7.33 -10.81
N GLY A 217 -20.28 8.55 -10.34
CA GLY A 217 -19.78 8.83 -8.99
C GLY A 217 -20.81 8.61 -7.87
N TRP A 218 -22.07 8.30 -8.20
CA TRP A 218 -23.17 8.25 -7.23
C TRP A 218 -24.09 7.05 -7.45
N ARG A 219 -24.45 6.36 -6.37
CA ARG A 219 -25.47 5.29 -6.35
C ARG A 219 -26.66 5.69 -5.49
N ASN A 220 -27.84 5.15 -5.80
CA ASN A 220 -29.08 5.43 -5.08
C ASN A 220 -29.37 4.33 -4.04
N GLY A 221 -28.53 4.30 -3.01
CA GLY A 221 -28.66 3.38 -1.89
C GLY A 221 -27.67 2.22 -1.93
N THR A 222 -27.46 1.63 -0.76
CA THR A 222 -26.53 0.53 -0.53
C THR A 222 -27.25 -0.62 0.16
N THR A 223 -27.04 -1.86 -0.31
CA THR A 223 -27.53 -3.06 0.36
C THR A 223 -26.92 -3.18 1.75
N LEU A 224 -27.75 -3.54 2.73
CA LEU A 224 -27.28 -3.80 4.08
C LEU A 224 -26.76 -5.23 4.20
N GLY A 225 -25.73 -5.43 5.02
CA GLY A 225 -25.17 -6.75 5.26
C GLY A 225 -24.69 -7.43 3.98
N HIS A 226 -24.51 -8.75 4.03
CA HIS A 226 -24.10 -9.56 2.88
C HIS A 226 -25.22 -9.68 1.84
N ASN A 227 -25.38 -8.65 1.00
CA ASN A 227 -26.41 -8.55 -0.04
C ASN A 227 -27.82 -8.88 0.47
N SER A 228 -28.22 -8.32 1.63
CA SER A 228 -29.58 -8.51 2.13
C SER A 228 -30.60 -7.87 1.19
N PRO A 229 -31.88 -8.29 1.22
CA PRO A 229 -32.92 -7.64 0.42
C PRO A 229 -33.23 -6.20 0.87
N VAL A 230 -32.58 -5.68 1.92
CA VAL A 230 -32.77 -4.32 2.42
C VAL A 230 -31.72 -3.41 1.81
N ASN A 231 -32.19 -2.31 1.22
CA ASN A 231 -31.38 -1.20 0.74
C ASN A 231 -31.67 0.03 1.62
N ASP A 232 -30.64 0.78 2.00
CA ASP A 232 -30.81 1.95 2.87
C ASP A 232 -31.50 3.15 2.19
N GLY A 233 -31.58 3.17 0.86
CA GLY A 233 -32.15 4.25 0.04
C GLY A 233 -31.35 5.56 0.09
N ILE A 234 -30.14 5.55 0.66
CA ILE A 234 -29.33 6.75 0.86
C ILE A 234 -28.45 6.96 -0.38
N ARG A 235 -28.62 8.10 -1.06
CA ARG A 235 -27.72 8.48 -2.15
C ARG A 235 -26.30 8.61 -1.60
N TYR A 236 -25.39 7.79 -2.13
CA TYR A 236 -24.02 7.65 -1.66
C TYR A 236 -23.04 7.82 -2.82
N GLY A 237 -21.91 8.47 -2.57
CA GLY A 237 -20.92 8.68 -3.60
C GLY A 237 -19.84 9.69 -3.23
N GLY A 238 -19.14 10.12 -4.26
CA GLY A 238 -17.94 10.94 -4.17
C GLY A 238 -16.97 10.57 -5.29
N TYR A 239 -16.07 11.49 -5.59
CA TYR A 239 -14.99 11.32 -6.55
C TYR A 239 -13.87 12.30 -6.23
N TYR A 240 -12.68 12.02 -6.77
CA TYR A 240 -11.52 12.90 -6.71
C TYR A 240 -11.44 13.74 -7.98
N THR A 241 -11.32 15.05 -7.81
CA THR A 241 -10.93 15.95 -8.89
C THR A 241 -9.49 15.64 -9.33
N GLN A 242 -9.14 16.06 -10.54
CA GLN A 242 -7.76 15.94 -11.01
C GLN A 242 -6.76 16.73 -10.16
N GLU A 243 -7.18 17.81 -9.51
CA GLU A 243 -6.32 18.60 -8.61
C GLU A 243 -6.03 17.83 -7.32
N GLU A 244 -7.04 17.25 -6.70
CA GLU A 244 -6.89 16.40 -5.51
C GLU A 244 -6.01 15.16 -5.80
N ILE A 245 -6.17 14.54 -6.98
CA ILE A 245 -5.30 13.43 -7.39
C ILE A 245 -3.84 13.89 -7.49
N ARG A 246 -3.56 15.04 -8.12
CA ARG A 246 -2.20 15.57 -8.21
C ARG A 246 -1.59 15.85 -6.84
N ASP A 247 -2.37 16.40 -5.92
CA ASP A 247 -1.96 16.64 -4.53
C ASP A 247 -1.63 15.33 -3.81
N ILE A 248 -2.47 14.30 -3.92
CA ILE A 248 -2.23 12.97 -3.34
C ILE A 248 -0.98 12.30 -3.95
N VAL A 249 -0.80 12.38 -5.28
CA VAL A 249 0.37 11.84 -5.98
C VAL A 249 1.66 12.52 -5.50
N LEU A 250 1.65 13.85 -5.35
CA LEU A 250 2.80 14.58 -4.81
C LEU A 250 3.08 14.20 -3.35
N TYR A 251 2.03 14.05 -2.53
CA TYR A 251 2.15 13.64 -1.13
C TYR A 251 2.77 12.24 -0.98
N ALA A 252 2.40 11.30 -1.85
CA ALA A 252 2.98 9.97 -1.93
C ALA A 252 4.42 9.99 -2.42
N ALA A 253 4.73 10.78 -3.46
CA ALA A 253 6.07 10.93 -4.01
C ALA A 253 7.07 11.49 -2.97
N ASP A 254 6.62 12.39 -2.09
CA ASP A 254 7.42 12.89 -0.98
C ASP A 254 7.85 11.81 0.01
N ARG A 255 7.14 10.67 0.05
CA ARG A 255 7.40 9.47 0.84
C ARG A 255 7.93 8.31 0.01
N TYR A 256 8.32 8.57 -1.24
CA TYR A 256 8.80 7.56 -2.18
C TYR A 256 7.81 6.42 -2.45
N ILE A 257 6.50 6.70 -2.30
CA ILE A 257 5.43 5.77 -2.66
C ILE A 257 4.93 6.13 -4.06
N THR A 258 4.95 5.15 -4.96
CA THR A 258 4.35 5.29 -6.29
C THR A 258 2.90 4.86 -6.24
N ILE A 259 2.00 5.69 -6.77
CA ILE A 259 0.58 5.35 -6.91
C ILE A 259 0.34 4.73 -8.28
N ILE A 260 -0.20 3.51 -8.30
CA ILE A 260 -0.62 2.78 -9.49
C ILE A 260 -2.15 2.88 -9.55
N PRO A 261 -2.72 3.66 -10.49
CA PRO A 261 -4.17 3.74 -10.64
C PRO A 261 -4.69 2.46 -11.29
N GLU A 262 -5.88 2.05 -10.89
CA GLU A 262 -6.66 1.02 -11.56
C GLU A 262 -7.90 1.58 -12.21
N ILE A 263 -8.05 1.29 -13.51
CA ILE A 263 -9.32 1.41 -14.24
C ILE A 263 -9.67 -0.01 -14.68
N ASP A 264 -10.56 -0.66 -13.94
CA ASP A 264 -10.88 -2.07 -14.16
C ASP A 264 -11.71 -2.27 -15.43
N MET A 265 -11.24 -3.12 -16.34
CA MET A 265 -11.87 -3.37 -17.62
C MET A 265 -11.61 -4.80 -18.13
N PRO A 266 -12.55 -5.40 -18.88
CA PRO A 266 -13.83 -4.84 -19.35
C PRO A 266 -15.02 -5.04 -18.41
N GLY A 267 -14.85 -5.87 -17.36
CA GLY A 267 -15.79 -6.03 -16.24
C GLY A 267 -15.82 -4.82 -15.32
N HIS A 268 -16.53 -4.91 -14.20
CA HIS A 268 -16.56 -3.87 -13.15
C HIS A 268 -16.81 -2.45 -13.67
N MET A 269 -17.73 -2.31 -14.63
CA MET A 269 -17.90 -1.09 -15.43
C MET A 269 -19.29 -0.48 -15.34
N LEU A 270 -20.18 -0.96 -14.47
CA LEU A 270 -21.52 -0.36 -14.34
C LEU A 270 -21.50 1.11 -13.93
N GLY A 271 -20.48 1.58 -13.20
CA GLY A 271 -20.28 3.01 -12.95
C GLY A 271 -20.16 3.83 -14.25
N ALA A 272 -19.41 3.31 -15.23
CA ALA A 272 -19.27 3.92 -16.55
C ALA A 272 -20.50 3.70 -17.44
N LEU A 273 -21.09 2.50 -17.42
CA LEU A 273 -22.28 2.18 -18.21
C LEU A 273 -23.50 3.00 -17.80
N ALA A 274 -23.69 3.29 -16.51
CA ALA A 274 -24.76 4.18 -16.05
C ALA A 274 -24.57 5.62 -16.55
N ALA A 275 -23.31 6.08 -16.62
CA ALA A 275 -22.97 7.40 -17.13
C ALA A 275 -23.11 7.50 -18.66
N TYR A 276 -22.69 6.46 -19.39
CA TYR A 276 -22.71 6.40 -20.86
C TYR A 276 -23.24 5.03 -21.32
N PRO A 277 -24.58 4.83 -21.33
CA PRO A 277 -25.19 3.53 -21.65
C PRO A 277 -24.84 2.98 -23.03
N GLU A 278 -24.47 3.85 -23.96
CA GLU A 278 -23.99 3.45 -25.28
C GLU A 278 -22.71 2.57 -25.24
N LEU A 279 -21.97 2.54 -24.13
CA LEU A 279 -20.80 1.68 -23.93
C LEU A 279 -21.16 0.21 -23.70
N GLY A 280 -22.37 -0.10 -23.22
CA GLY A 280 -22.79 -1.47 -22.91
C GLY A 280 -23.43 -2.20 -24.09
N CYS A 281 -23.52 -3.53 -24.04
CA CYS A 281 -24.04 -4.33 -25.16
C CYS A 281 -25.52 -4.06 -25.47
N THR A 282 -26.34 -3.86 -24.43
CA THR A 282 -27.79 -3.67 -24.55
C THR A 282 -28.18 -2.21 -24.80
N GLY A 283 -27.29 -1.26 -24.51
CA GLY A 283 -27.57 0.17 -24.57
C GLY A 283 -28.31 0.72 -23.34
N GLY A 284 -28.47 -0.12 -22.31
CA GLY A 284 -29.16 0.23 -21.06
C GLY A 284 -30.66 -0.07 -21.05
N PRO A 285 -31.40 0.48 -20.07
CA PRO A 285 -30.90 1.34 -19.00
C PRO A 285 -29.96 0.59 -18.05
N TYR A 286 -28.96 1.31 -17.52
CA TYR A 286 -28.06 0.82 -16.46
C TYR A 286 -28.13 1.77 -15.27
N GLU A 287 -27.88 1.24 -14.08
CA GLU A 287 -27.76 2.02 -12.85
C GLU A 287 -26.45 1.63 -12.16
N VAL A 288 -25.84 2.60 -11.48
CA VAL A 288 -24.69 2.34 -10.61
C VAL A 288 -25.16 1.41 -9.49
N TRP A 289 -24.46 0.29 -9.29
CA TRP A 289 -24.93 -0.73 -8.38
C TRP A 289 -24.91 -0.29 -6.92
N GLY A 290 -25.99 -0.66 -6.23
CA GLY A 290 -26.11 -0.59 -4.77
C GLY A 290 -25.82 -1.91 -4.07
N MET A 291 -25.30 -2.91 -4.78
CA MET A 291 -25.03 -4.26 -4.28
C MET A 291 -23.65 -4.77 -4.67
N TRP A 292 -23.22 -5.87 -4.06
CA TRP A 292 -21.89 -6.45 -4.23
C TRP A 292 -21.92 -7.68 -5.14
N GLY A 293 -20.79 -8.00 -5.75
CA GLY A 293 -20.61 -9.18 -6.60
C GLY A 293 -20.27 -8.81 -8.03
N VAL A 294 -20.53 -9.75 -8.95
CA VAL A 294 -20.07 -9.68 -10.34
C VAL A 294 -21.21 -9.33 -11.28
N SER A 295 -21.06 -8.26 -12.06
CA SER A 295 -22.01 -7.85 -13.07
C SER A 295 -21.86 -8.61 -14.39
N ASP A 296 -22.99 -9.08 -14.94
CA ASP A 296 -23.05 -9.57 -16.32
C ASP A 296 -22.90 -8.43 -17.36
N ASP A 297 -23.25 -7.21 -16.98
CA ASP A 297 -23.24 -6.04 -17.86
C ASP A 297 -21.84 -5.40 -17.85
N ILE A 298 -21.07 -5.77 -18.87
CA ILE A 298 -19.68 -5.35 -19.09
C ILE A 298 -19.55 -4.44 -20.34
N LEU A 299 -18.38 -3.83 -20.55
CA LEU A 299 -18.11 -3.02 -21.75
C LEU A 299 -18.36 -3.82 -23.04
N CYS A 300 -19.03 -3.19 -24.02
CA CYS A 300 -19.23 -3.77 -25.33
C CYS A 300 -18.02 -3.51 -26.23
N VAL A 301 -17.11 -4.48 -26.29
CA VAL A 301 -15.88 -4.39 -27.10
C VAL A 301 -16.11 -4.64 -28.61
N GLY A 302 -17.34 -4.94 -29.02
CA GLY A 302 -17.74 -4.98 -30.42
C GLY A 302 -17.85 -3.58 -31.07
N LYS A 303 -17.95 -2.53 -30.26
CA LYS A 303 -18.11 -1.13 -30.70
C LYS A 303 -16.76 -0.43 -30.75
N ASP A 304 -16.45 0.22 -31.86
CA ASP A 304 -15.19 0.99 -31.99
C ASP A 304 -15.10 2.14 -30.99
N HIS A 305 -16.23 2.79 -30.68
CA HIS A 305 -16.23 3.89 -29.74
C HIS A 305 -15.89 3.47 -28.31
N THR A 306 -16.07 2.20 -27.93
CA THR A 306 -15.64 1.68 -26.63
C THR A 306 -14.12 1.73 -26.48
N LEU A 307 -13.39 1.33 -27.53
CA LEU A 307 -11.92 1.44 -27.54
C LEU A 307 -11.48 2.91 -27.51
N GLN A 308 -12.18 3.79 -28.22
CA GLN A 308 -11.87 5.22 -28.19
C GLN A 308 -12.10 5.82 -26.80
N PHE A 309 -13.21 5.49 -26.15
CA PHE A 309 -13.51 5.89 -24.77
C PHE A 309 -12.39 5.48 -23.82
N ILE A 310 -11.94 4.22 -23.88
CA ILE A 310 -10.86 3.74 -23.01
C ILE A 310 -9.55 4.49 -23.26
N LYS A 311 -9.18 4.72 -24.52
CA LYS A 311 -7.97 5.50 -24.86
C LYS A 311 -8.04 6.91 -24.30
N ASP A 312 -9.19 7.56 -24.48
CA ASP A 312 -9.43 8.92 -24.00
C ASP A 312 -9.38 9.02 -22.46
N VAL A 313 -9.92 8.03 -21.74
CA VAL A 313 -9.79 7.92 -20.28
C VAL A 313 -8.33 7.73 -19.89
N LEU A 314 -7.63 6.79 -20.52
CA LEU A 314 -6.23 6.47 -20.21
C LEU A 314 -5.29 7.65 -20.50
N ASP A 315 -5.58 8.48 -21.51
CA ASP A 315 -4.82 9.70 -21.79
C ASP A 315 -4.83 10.67 -20.61
N GLU A 316 -5.99 10.85 -19.98
CA GLU A 316 -6.10 11.70 -18.79
C GLU A 316 -5.47 11.02 -17.56
N VAL A 317 -5.66 9.71 -17.37
CA VAL A 317 -5.02 8.95 -16.28
C VAL A 317 -3.49 9.05 -16.36
N MET A 318 -2.90 8.87 -17.53
CA MET A 318 -1.44 8.94 -17.72
C MET A 318 -0.85 10.34 -17.48
N GLN A 319 -1.66 11.40 -17.55
CA GLN A 319 -1.25 12.77 -17.20
C GLN A 319 -1.27 13.00 -15.68
N LEU A 320 -2.12 12.28 -14.95
CA LEU A 320 -2.27 12.43 -13.50
C LEU A 320 -1.27 11.57 -12.73
N PHE A 321 -0.99 10.37 -13.24
CA PHE A 321 -0.16 9.39 -12.55
C PHE A 321 1.19 9.21 -13.26
N PRO A 322 2.32 9.54 -12.60
CA PRO A 322 3.65 9.39 -13.21
C PRO A 322 4.11 7.92 -13.25
N SER A 323 3.43 7.00 -12.56
CA SER A 323 3.75 5.57 -12.52
C SER A 323 3.96 4.98 -13.91
N GLN A 324 5.01 4.17 -14.08
CA GLN A 324 5.18 3.38 -15.30
C GLN A 324 4.03 2.37 -15.47
N TYR A 325 3.48 1.88 -14.36
CA TYR A 325 2.40 0.90 -14.34
C TYR A 325 1.03 1.57 -14.28
N ILE A 326 0.08 1.02 -15.05
CA ILE A 326 -1.36 1.24 -14.93
C ILE A 326 -2.00 -0.14 -14.72
N HIS A 327 -2.84 -0.29 -13.70
CA HIS A 327 -3.61 -1.51 -13.50
C HIS A 327 -4.88 -1.44 -14.37
N ILE A 328 -5.16 -2.48 -15.14
CA ILE A 328 -6.32 -2.53 -16.05
C ILE A 328 -7.38 -3.52 -15.57
N GLY A 329 -7.21 -4.08 -14.38
CA GLY A 329 -8.09 -5.10 -13.80
C GLY A 329 -8.11 -6.35 -14.65
N GLY A 330 -9.29 -6.67 -15.20
CA GLY A 330 -9.50 -7.79 -16.13
C GLY A 330 -10.02 -9.07 -15.47
N ASP A 331 -10.32 -8.99 -14.18
CA ASP A 331 -11.00 -10.01 -13.40
C ASP A 331 -12.49 -10.06 -13.73
N GLU A 332 -13.12 -11.13 -13.23
CA GLU A 332 -14.58 -11.29 -13.09
C GLU A 332 -15.42 -10.62 -14.20
N SER A 333 -15.12 -10.97 -15.46
CA SER A 333 -15.77 -10.41 -16.65
C SER A 333 -16.68 -11.46 -17.32
N PRO A 334 -17.93 -11.66 -16.85
CA PRO A 334 -18.87 -12.60 -17.48
C PRO A 334 -19.14 -12.21 -18.93
N ARG A 335 -18.70 -13.06 -19.86
CA ARG A 335 -18.84 -12.84 -21.31
C ARG A 335 -20.25 -13.12 -21.84
N VAL A 336 -21.24 -13.25 -20.95
CA VAL A 336 -22.62 -13.64 -21.29
C VAL A 336 -23.31 -12.61 -22.19
N ARG A 337 -23.03 -11.32 -22.01
CA ARG A 337 -23.55 -10.26 -22.89
C ARG A 337 -22.91 -10.30 -24.27
N TRP A 338 -21.63 -10.65 -24.37
CA TRP A 338 -20.92 -10.74 -25.65
C TRP A 338 -21.41 -11.91 -26.51
N GLN A 339 -21.80 -13.02 -25.89
CA GLN A 339 -22.42 -14.17 -26.59
C GLN A 339 -23.69 -13.76 -27.33
N GLN A 340 -24.46 -12.82 -26.76
CA GLN A 340 -25.76 -12.39 -27.31
C GLN A 340 -25.65 -11.10 -28.15
N CYS A 341 -24.53 -10.38 -28.09
CA CYS A 341 -24.37 -9.08 -28.73
C CYS A 341 -23.98 -9.23 -30.21
N PRO A 342 -24.82 -8.78 -31.16
CA PRO A 342 -24.51 -8.89 -32.59
C PRO A 342 -23.20 -8.19 -32.98
N LEU A 343 -22.87 -7.06 -32.32
CA LEU A 343 -21.64 -6.32 -32.58
C LEU A 343 -20.40 -7.04 -32.06
N CYS A 344 -20.47 -7.70 -30.90
CA CYS A 344 -19.36 -8.51 -30.40
C CYS A 344 -19.15 -9.76 -31.26
N GLN A 345 -20.24 -10.42 -31.67
CA GLN A 345 -20.16 -11.57 -32.58
C GLN A 345 -19.64 -11.18 -33.96
N GLN A 346 -20.04 -10.00 -34.48
CA GLN A 346 -19.48 -9.44 -35.71
C GLN A 346 -17.97 -9.18 -35.55
N ARG A 347 -17.54 -8.57 -34.44
CA ARG A 347 -16.11 -8.33 -34.17
C ARG A 347 -15.31 -9.64 -34.12
N ILE A 348 -15.85 -10.68 -33.48
CA ILE A 348 -15.25 -12.03 -33.46
C ILE A 348 -15.06 -12.54 -34.89
N SER A 349 -16.10 -12.43 -35.72
CA SER A 349 -16.06 -12.84 -37.13
C SER A 349 -15.03 -12.03 -37.93
N ASP A 350 -15.05 -10.70 -37.81
CA ASP A 350 -14.17 -9.78 -38.56
C ASP A 350 -12.69 -9.99 -38.23
N LEU A 351 -12.39 -10.31 -36.96
CA LEU A 351 -11.04 -10.59 -36.48
C LEU A 351 -10.62 -12.05 -36.73
N GLY A 352 -11.52 -12.91 -37.21
CA GLY A 352 -11.26 -14.34 -37.38
C GLY A 352 -10.97 -15.06 -36.06
N ILE A 353 -11.53 -14.58 -34.95
CA ILE A 353 -11.33 -15.19 -33.63
C ILE A 353 -12.13 -16.48 -33.56
N THR A 354 -11.45 -17.58 -33.28
CA THR A 354 -12.08 -18.88 -33.07
C THR A 354 -11.85 -19.36 -31.64
N ALA A 355 -12.87 -19.97 -31.05
CA ALA A 355 -12.69 -20.78 -29.85
C ALA A 355 -11.61 -21.85 -30.08
N ASP A 356 -10.93 -22.24 -29.00
CA ASP A 356 -10.06 -23.41 -28.98
C ASP A 356 -10.52 -24.40 -27.91
N GLY A 357 -9.81 -25.51 -27.75
CA GLY A 357 -10.15 -26.53 -26.75
C GLY A 357 -10.09 -26.06 -25.29
N LYS A 358 -9.65 -24.82 -25.02
CA LYS A 358 -9.49 -24.23 -23.69
C LYS A 358 -10.36 -22.98 -23.48
N GLN A 359 -10.64 -22.22 -24.53
CA GLN A 359 -11.24 -20.89 -24.45
C GLN A 359 -12.36 -20.68 -25.48
N SER A 360 -13.44 -20.01 -25.06
CA SER A 360 -14.51 -19.60 -25.98
C SER A 360 -14.04 -18.47 -26.90
N ALA A 361 -14.78 -18.21 -27.98
CA ALA A 361 -14.48 -17.09 -28.87
C ALA A 361 -14.55 -15.73 -28.13
N GLU A 362 -15.48 -15.58 -27.19
CA GLU A 362 -15.61 -14.38 -26.36
C GLU A 362 -14.46 -14.24 -25.35
N ALA A 363 -13.91 -15.37 -24.87
CA ALA A 363 -12.70 -15.34 -24.04
C ALA A 363 -11.53 -14.75 -24.80
N ARG A 364 -11.35 -15.20 -26.04
CA ARG A 364 -10.32 -14.69 -26.93
C ARG A 364 -10.59 -13.26 -27.40
N LEU A 365 -11.85 -12.85 -27.48
CA LEU A 365 -12.23 -11.45 -27.69
C LEU A 365 -11.77 -10.56 -26.52
N GLN A 366 -11.85 -11.03 -25.27
CA GLN A 366 -11.27 -10.32 -24.12
C GLN A 366 -9.75 -10.21 -24.29
N GLY A 367 -9.09 -11.31 -24.66
CA GLY A 367 -7.65 -11.30 -24.96
C GLY A 367 -7.28 -10.24 -26.00
N TRP A 368 -8.00 -10.18 -27.12
CA TRP A 368 -7.81 -9.14 -28.13
C TRP A 368 -7.98 -7.72 -27.56
N PHE A 369 -9.04 -7.47 -26.79
CA PHE A 369 -9.28 -6.18 -26.15
C PHE A 369 -8.13 -5.80 -25.21
N THR A 370 -7.71 -6.72 -24.34
CA THR A 370 -6.56 -6.53 -23.44
C THR A 370 -5.29 -6.19 -24.21
N THR A 371 -5.01 -6.88 -25.32
CA THR A 371 -3.86 -6.56 -26.19
C THR A 371 -3.96 -5.16 -26.81
N GLN A 372 -5.17 -4.69 -27.18
CA GLN A 372 -5.35 -3.31 -27.66
C GLN A 372 -4.97 -2.29 -26.59
N VAL A 373 -5.40 -2.51 -25.35
CA VAL A 373 -5.10 -1.63 -24.22
C VAL A 373 -3.62 -1.69 -23.85
N GLN A 374 -3.03 -2.89 -23.80
CA GLN A 374 -1.59 -3.08 -23.58
C GLN A 374 -0.75 -2.32 -24.61
N ASN A 375 -1.06 -2.48 -25.89
CA ASN A 375 -0.34 -1.82 -26.98
C ASN A 375 -0.47 -0.30 -26.90
N TYR A 376 -1.67 0.20 -26.55
CA TYR A 376 -1.89 1.64 -26.40
C TYR A 376 -1.03 2.22 -25.27
N LEU A 377 -1.02 1.56 -24.11
CA LEU A 377 -0.20 2.00 -22.96
C LEU A 377 1.30 1.88 -23.27
N ALA A 378 1.73 0.82 -23.95
CA ALA A 378 3.12 0.64 -24.38
C ALA A 378 3.60 1.75 -25.33
N GLN A 379 2.75 2.22 -26.26
CA GLN A 379 3.04 3.37 -27.14
C GLN A 379 3.29 4.66 -26.37
N HIS A 380 2.78 4.76 -25.14
CA HIS A 380 2.97 5.89 -24.23
C HIS A 380 4.02 5.62 -23.15
N GLY A 381 4.83 4.56 -23.30
CA GLY A 381 5.89 4.20 -22.37
C GLY A 381 5.40 3.62 -21.04
N ARG A 382 4.14 3.17 -20.97
CA ARG A 382 3.54 2.53 -19.80
C ARG A 382 3.51 1.01 -19.94
N ARG A 383 3.44 0.31 -18.81
CA ARG A 383 3.26 -1.15 -18.70
C ARG A 383 1.93 -1.44 -18.01
N ILE A 384 1.28 -2.53 -18.39
CA ILE A 384 0.06 -2.98 -17.71
C ILE A 384 0.39 -3.87 -16.51
N ILE A 385 -0.43 -3.74 -15.48
CA ILE A 385 -0.69 -4.80 -14.50
C ILE A 385 -2.13 -5.24 -14.70
N GLY A 386 -2.44 -6.52 -14.56
CA GLY A 386 -3.81 -6.99 -14.41
C GLY A 386 -3.88 -8.24 -13.57
N TRP A 387 -5.10 -8.57 -13.14
CA TRP A 387 -5.37 -9.76 -12.34
C TRP A 387 -5.04 -11.04 -13.12
N ASP A 388 -4.84 -12.16 -12.41
CA ASP A 388 -4.32 -13.39 -13.02
C ASP A 388 -5.24 -14.04 -14.08
N GLU A 389 -6.46 -13.56 -14.25
CA GLU A 389 -7.30 -13.76 -15.45
C GLU A 389 -6.59 -13.39 -16.76
N LEU A 390 -5.64 -12.44 -16.73
CA LEU A 390 -4.83 -12.07 -17.89
C LEU A 390 -3.97 -13.21 -18.42
N LEU A 391 -3.69 -14.27 -17.64
CA LEU A 391 -3.02 -15.47 -18.16
C LEU A 391 -3.86 -16.21 -19.19
N GLY A 392 -5.19 -15.98 -19.17
CA GLY A 392 -6.10 -16.42 -20.22
C GLY A 392 -6.12 -15.49 -21.44
N CYS A 393 -5.35 -14.41 -21.45
CA CYS A 393 -5.24 -13.51 -22.57
C CYS A 393 -3.90 -13.75 -23.29
N ASP A 394 -3.87 -13.59 -24.62
CA ASP A 394 -2.64 -13.64 -25.41
C ASP A 394 -1.80 -12.34 -25.20
N VAL A 395 -1.53 -11.96 -23.95
CA VAL A 395 -0.79 -10.75 -23.57
C VAL A 395 0.72 -10.92 -23.76
N ASP A 396 1.40 -9.84 -24.16
CA ASP A 396 2.85 -9.84 -24.31
C ASP A 396 3.55 -9.99 -22.92
N PRO A 397 4.71 -10.68 -22.83
CA PRO A 397 5.44 -10.91 -21.57
C PRO A 397 5.78 -9.65 -20.75
N SER A 398 5.77 -8.46 -21.35
CA SER A 398 5.94 -7.20 -20.62
C SER A 398 4.79 -6.89 -19.65
N ALA A 399 3.62 -7.53 -19.81
CA ALA A 399 2.52 -7.47 -18.86
C ALA A 399 2.93 -8.08 -17.52
N THR A 400 2.57 -7.40 -16.42
CA THR A 400 2.75 -7.91 -15.06
C THR A 400 1.45 -8.53 -14.56
N ILE A 401 1.55 -9.72 -13.97
CA ILE A 401 0.41 -10.50 -13.49
C ILE A 401 0.25 -10.31 -11.98
N MET A 402 -0.91 -9.87 -11.52
CA MET A 402 -1.24 -9.81 -10.09
C MET A 402 -2.03 -11.07 -9.70
N SER A 403 -1.39 -11.98 -8.96
CA SER A 403 -1.98 -13.28 -8.62
C SER A 403 -2.76 -13.23 -7.31
N TRP A 404 -4.08 -13.31 -7.44
CA TRP A 404 -5.02 -13.22 -6.32
C TRP A 404 -5.69 -14.57 -6.01
N ARG A 405 -5.85 -15.46 -7.00
CA ARG A 405 -6.51 -16.77 -6.81
C ARG A 405 -5.60 -17.86 -6.21
N GLY A 406 -4.54 -17.47 -5.52
CA GLY A 406 -3.58 -18.35 -4.84
C GLY A 406 -2.22 -18.42 -5.54
N ALA A 407 -1.38 -19.37 -5.12
CA ALA A 407 0.00 -19.47 -5.62
C ALA A 407 0.11 -19.98 -7.07
N LYS A 408 -0.87 -20.77 -7.52
CA LYS A 408 -0.81 -21.47 -8.80
C LYS A 408 -0.76 -20.52 -10.01
N PRO A 409 -1.64 -19.52 -10.16
CA PRO A 409 -1.56 -18.59 -11.29
C PRO A 409 -0.25 -17.77 -11.27
N GLY A 410 0.23 -17.36 -10.08
CA GLY A 410 1.52 -16.69 -9.96
C GLY A 410 2.69 -17.54 -10.46
N ALA A 411 2.72 -18.83 -10.10
CA ALA A 411 3.73 -19.75 -10.61
C ALA A 411 3.62 -19.99 -12.13
N GLU A 412 2.41 -19.98 -12.69
CA GLU A 412 2.17 -20.07 -14.13
C GLU A 412 2.68 -18.83 -14.86
N GLY A 413 2.34 -17.62 -14.40
CA GLY A 413 2.81 -16.36 -14.97
C GLY A 413 4.33 -16.25 -14.97
N ALA A 414 4.99 -16.61 -13.86
CA ALA A 414 6.44 -16.61 -13.76
C ALA A 414 7.10 -17.61 -14.73
N LYS A 415 6.48 -18.79 -14.97
CA LYS A 415 6.97 -19.79 -15.94
C LYS A 415 6.82 -19.32 -17.39
N LEU A 416 5.83 -18.48 -17.66
CA LEU A 416 5.60 -17.85 -18.97
C LEU A 416 6.48 -16.61 -19.20
N GLY A 417 7.26 -16.18 -18.20
CA GLY A 417 8.19 -15.06 -18.30
C GLY A 417 7.60 -13.70 -17.95
N HIS A 418 6.38 -13.66 -17.40
CA HIS A 418 5.79 -12.43 -16.86
C HIS A 418 6.37 -12.10 -15.50
N ASP A 419 6.54 -10.81 -15.21
CA ASP A 419 6.68 -10.36 -13.83
C ASP A 419 5.37 -10.61 -13.07
N VAL A 420 5.46 -10.99 -11.80
CA VAL A 420 4.33 -11.39 -10.95
C VAL A 420 4.37 -10.64 -9.62
N ILE A 421 3.21 -10.12 -9.22
CA ILE A 421 2.95 -9.59 -7.88
C ILE A 421 2.02 -10.56 -7.17
N MET A 422 2.44 -11.06 -6.01
CA MET A 422 1.63 -11.98 -5.21
C MET A 422 0.66 -11.20 -4.32
N SER A 423 -0.63 -11.45 -4.48
CA SER A 423 -1.69 -10.89 -3.64
C SER A 423 -2.80 -11.91 -3.32
N PRO A 424 -2.48 -13.17 -2.92
CA PRO A 424 -3.49 -14.20 -2.81
C PRO A 424 -4.53 -13.90 -1.73
N VAL A 425 -5.79 -14.25 -1.97
CA VAL A 425 -6.92 -14.13 -1.02
C VAL A 425 -6.51 -14.57 0.38
N GLY A 426 -6.01 -15.80 0.49
CA GLY A 426 -5.35 -16.29 1.69
C GLY A 426 -3.84 -16.12 1.55
N PRO A 427 -3.14 -15.30 2.37
CA PRO A 427 -3.63 -14.54 3.52
C PRO A 427 -3.74 -13.01 3.30
N LEU A 428 -3.67 -12.51 2.06
CA LEU A 428 -3.42 -11.09 1.78
C LEU A 428 -4.67 -10.25 1.47
N TYR A 429 -5.87 -10.78 1.65
CA TYR A 429 -7.09 -9.97 1.62
C TYR A 429 -7.39 -9.47 3.04
N PHE A 430 -7.18 -8.18 3.26
CA PHE A 430 -7.34 -7.55 4.57
C PHE A 430 -8.78 -7.07 4.84
N ASP A 431 -9.67 -7.23 3.88
CA ASP A 431 -11.13 -7.16 4.08
C ASP A 431 -11.70 -8.43 4.75
N TYR A 432 -10.90 -9.49 4.89
CA TYR A 432 -11.28 -10.72 5.59
C TYR A 432 -11.11 -10.56 7.11
N TYR A 433 -11.90 -11.30 7.87
CA TYR A 433 -11.79 -11.34 9.33
C TYR A 433 -10.38 -11.72 9.79
N GLN A 434 -10.02 -11.28 11.00
CA GLN A 434 -8.72 -11.53 11.62
C GLN A 434 -8.76 -12.64 12.68
N THR A 435 -9.89 -13.33 12.83
CA THR A 435 -10.17 -14.40 13.78
C THR A 435 -11.37 -15.22 13.28
N SER A 436 -11.42 -16.50 13.64
CA SER A 436 -12.61 -17.35 13.44
C SER A 436 -13.79 -16.95 14.34
N LYS A 437 -13.55 -16.27 15.47
CA LYS A 437 -14.59 -15.83 16.41
C LYS A 437 -15.15 -14.45 16.01
N THR A 438 -15.91 -14.44 14.93
CA THR A 438 -16.36 -13.20 14.26
C THR A 438 -17.53 -12.49 14.94
N TRP A 439 -18.22 -13.12 15.90
CA TRP A 439 -19.42 -12.57 16.56
C TRP A 439 -19.22 -11.21 17.26
N ASN A 440 -17.97 -10.85 17.54
CA ASN A 440 -17.56 -9.62 18.21
C ASN A 440 -16.58 -8.77 17.36
N GLU A 441 -16.54 -9.02 16.06
CA GLU A 441 -15.74 -8.25 15.10
C GLU A 441 -16.66 -7.35 14.25
N PRO A 442 -16.16 -6.20 13.77
CA PRO A 442 -16.86 -5.44 12.74
C PRO A 442 -17.18 -6.31 11.53
N MET A 443 -18.33 -6.06 10.90
CA MET A 443 -18.71 -6.77 9.68
C MET A 443 -17.58 -6.66 8.65
N SER A 444 -17.20 -7.81 8.11
CA SER A 444 -16.12 -8.00 7.15
C SER A 444 -16.61 -8.93 6.04
N PHE A 445 -15.86 -9.04 4.94
CA PHE A 445 -16.30 -9.84 3.79
C PHE A 445 -16.57 -11.29 4.17
N GLY A 446 -15.60 -11.93 4.81
CA GLY A 446 -15.65 -13.33 5.21
C GLY A 446 -14.26 -13.83 5.57
N GLY A 447 -14.05 -15.14 5.44
CA GLY A 447 -12.75 -15.79 5.62
C GLY A 447 -12.07 -15.54 6.96
N CYS A 448 -10.78 -15.87 7.06
CA CYS A 448 -9.97 -15.62 8.25
C CYS A 448 -8.48 -15.51 7.89
N ASN A 449 -7.98 -14.28 7.84
CA ASN A 449 -6.59 -13.92 7.57
C ASN A 449 -5.98 -13.31 8.84
N THR A 450 -5.46 -14.17 9.72
CA THR A 450 -4.86 -13.77 11.00
C THR A 450 -3.49 -13.11 10.80
N LEU A 451 -3.01 -12.39 11.82
CA LEU A 451 -1.66 -11.82 11.83
C LEU A 451 -0.58 -12.87 11.55
N LYS A 452 -0.71 -14.06 12.15
CA LYS A 452 0.22 -15.17 11.95
C LYS A 452 0.17 -15.72 10.52
N LYS A 453 -1.02 -15.90 9.94
CA LYS A 453 -1.15 -16.36 8.54
C LYS A 453 -0.45 -15.40 7.57
N VAL A 454 -0.61 -14.09 7.78
CA VAL A 454 0.10 -13.07 7.00
C VAL A 454 1.61 -13.19 7.23
N TYR A 455 2.05 -13.29 8.48
CA TYR A 455 3.46 -13.41 8.81
C TYR A 455 4.10 -14.65 8.20
N ASP A 456 3.44 -15.82 8.26
CA ASP A 456 3.97 -17.10 7.78
C ASP A 456 4.01 -17.18 6.24
N PHE A 457 3.34 -16.25 5.53
CA PHE A 457 3.28 -16.27 4.08
C PHE A 457 4.66 -16.25 3.45
N GLU A 458 4.89 -17.16 2.50
CA GLU A 458 6.07 -17.20 1.65
C GLU A 458 5.64 -16.97 0.19
N PRO A 459 5.93 -15.80 -0.40
CA PRO A 459 5.47 -15.46 -1.75
C PRO A 459 6.09 -16.29 -2.87
N VAL A 460 7.31 -16.79 -2.68
CA VAL A 460 8.03 -17.56 -3.69
C VAL A 460 7.85 -19.04 -3.39
N ALA A 461 6.96 -19.69 -4.14
CA ALA A 461 6.70 -21.11 -3.97
C ALA A 461 7.99 -21.95 -4.11
N GLU A 462 8.17 -22.93 -3.22
CA GLU A 462 9.38 -23.77 -3.17
C GLU A 462 9.59 -24.56 -4.47
N ASP A 463 8.49 -25.03 -5.08
CA ASP A 463 8.46 -25.78 -6.34
C ASP A 463 8.64 -24.91 -7.59
N LEU A 464 8.75 -23.58 -7.43
CA LEU A 464 9.01 -22.68 -8.55
C LEU A 464 10.46 -22.87 -9.06
N PRO A 465 10.67 -23.17 -10.35
CA PRO A 465 12.01 -23.38 -10.90
C PRO A 465 12.93 -22.20 -10.61
N ALA A 466 14.17 -22.47 -10.18
CA ALA A 466 15.12 -21.45 -9.74
C ALA A 466 15.30 -20.31 -10.77
N GLY A 467 15.36 -20.64 -12.06
CA GLY A 467 15.49 -19.67 -13.15
C GLY A 467 14.28 -18.74 -13.33
N THR A 468 13.13 -19.03 -12.73
CA THR A 468 11.89 -18.24 -12.86
C THR A 468 11.55 -17.43 -11.60
N ARG A 469 12.22 -17.69 -10.47
CA ARG A 469 11.91 -17.04 -9.17
C ARG A 469 12.07 -15.52 -9.20
N HIS A 470 12.98 -15.01 -10.04
CA HIS A 470 13.22 -13.57 -10.20
C HIS A 470 12.02 -12.82 -10.79
N HIS A 471 11.08 -13.51 -11.43
CA HIS A 471 9.83 -12.93 -11.90
C HIS A 471 8.84 -12.63 -10.76
N ILE A 472 9.01 -13.20 -9.57
CA ILE A 472 8.22 -12.78 -8.40
C ILE A 472 8.81 -11.46 -7.88
N ILE A 473 8.32 -10.34 -8.41
CA ILE A 473 8.89 -9.01 -8.16
C ILE A 473 8.42 -8.39 -6.84
N GLY A 474 7.37 -8.95 -6.23
CA GLY A 474 6.95 -8.56 -4.89
C GLY A 474 5.54 -8.98 -4.49
N VAL A 475 5.02 -8.28 -3.48
CA VAL A 475 3.87 -8.73 -2.70
C VAL A 475 2.95 -7.55 -2.37
N GLN A 476 1.64 -7.79 -2.38
CA GLN A 476 0.62 -6.81 -2.02
C GLN A 476 -0.48 -7.42 -1.17
N ALA A 477 -0.99 -6.68 -0.19
CA ALA A 477 -2.29 -6.97 0.40
C ALA A 477 -3.39 -6.05 -0.13
N ASN A 478 -4.59 -6.61 -0.27
CA ASN A 478 -5.75 -5.96 -0.84
C ASN A 478 -6.76 -5.60 0.23
N VAL A 479 -7.30 -4.37 0.18
CA VAL A 479 -8.40 -3.92 1.03
C VAL A 479 -9.59 -3.61 0.15
N TRP A 480 -10.50 -4.58 0.00
CA TRP A 480 -11.82 -4.37 -0.61
C TRP A 480 -12.80 -3.80 0.41
N THR A 481 -13.71 -2.93 -0.02
CA THR A 481 -14.43 -2.06 0.91
C THR A 481 -15.95 -2.23 0.89
N GLU A 482 -16.49 -3.36 0.44
CA GLU A 482 -17.93 -3.67 0.51
C GLU A 482 -18.49 -3.46 1.92
N TYR A 483 -17.73 -3.88 2.94
CA TYR A 483 -18.14 -3.82 4.35
C TYR A 483 -17.28 -2.89 5.21
N ILE A 484 -16.32 -2.18 4.61
CA ILE A 484 -15.44 -1.23 5.29
C ILE A 484 -15.89 0.18 4.90
N THR A 485 -16.57 0.87 5.83
CA THR A 485 -17.33 2.08 5.47
C THR A 485 -16.71 3.39 5.98
N CYS A 486 -15.67 3.30 6.82
CA CYS A 486 -15.02 4.46 7.43
C CYS A 486 -13.53 4.21 7.69
N GLU A 487 -12.78 5.30 7.83
CA GLU A 487 -11.32 5.27 8.05
C GLU A 487 -10.89 4.45 9.27
N PRO A 488 -11.51 4.58 10.48
CA PRO A 488 -11.13 3.74 11.62
C PRO A 488 -11.26 2.24 11.34
N GLN A 489 -12.22 1.84 10.50
CA GLN A 489 -12.39 0.44 10.12
C GLN A 489 -11.32 -0.02 9.12
N ILE A 490 -10.90 0.83 8.16
CA ILE A 490 -9.71 0.55 7.33
C ILE A 490 -8.51 0.27 8.24
N GLN A 491 -8.23 1.21 9.17
CA GLN A 491 -7.09 1.11 10.06
C GLN A 491 -7.17 -0.16 10.93
N TYR A 492 -8.35 -0.48 11.49
CA TYR A 492 -8.59 -1.72 12.23
C TYR A 492 -8.29 -2.99 11.41
N GLN A 493 -8.64 -2.97 10.12
CA GLN A 493 -8.42 -4.09 9.23
C GLN A 493 -6.96 -4.27 8.85
N VAL A 494 -6.26 -3.17 8.58
CA VAL A 494 -4.87 -3.25 8.09
C VAL A 494 -3.85 -3.32 9.23
N LEU A 495 -4.15 -2.78 10.41
CA LEU A 495 -3.24 -2.77 11.57
C LEU A 495 -3.64 -3.82 12.63
N PRO A 496 -2.74 -4.75 13.03
CA PRO A 496 -1.30 -4.80 12.74
C PRO A 496 -0.87 -5.70 11.57
N ARG A 497 -1.78 -6.18 10.70
CA ARG A 497 -1.41 -7.10 9.60
C ARG A 497 -0.40 -6.51 8.60
N MET A 498 -0.43 -5.19 8.36
CA MET A 498 0.60 -4.48 7.59
C MET A 498 2.01 -4.63 8.18
N ALA A 499 2.14 -4.76 9.51
CA ALA A 499 3.43 -5.00 10.16
C ALA A 499 3.98 -6.38 9.79
N ALA A 500 3.14 -7.42 9.84
CA ALA A 500 3.54 -8.76 9.41
C ALA A 500 3.86 -8.80 7.91
N LEU A 501 3.03 -8.16 7.07
CA LEU A 501 3.29 -8.05 5.64
C LEU A 501 4.61 -7.33 5.35
N SER A 502 4.93 -6.27 6.11
CA SER A 502 6.18 -5.54 5.91
C SER A 502 7.42 -6.41 6.14
N GLU A 503 7.38 -7.38 7.05
CA GLU A 503 8.47 -8.34 7.23
C GLU A 503 8.51 -9.39 6.11
N VAL A 504 7.36 -9.85 5.61
CA VAL A 504 7.33 -10.72 4.41
C VAL A 504 7.92 -10.02 3.19
N GLN A 505 7.66 -8.72 3.06
CA GLN A 505 8.14 -7.90 1.96
C GLN A 505 9.64 -7.56 2.06
N TRP A 506 10.21 -7.63 3.26
CA TRP A 506 11.54 -7.11 3.56
C TRP A 506 12.56 -8.20 3.88
N LEU A 507 12.20 -9.18 4.71
CA LEU A 507 13.11 -10.22 5.21
C LEU A 507 13.19 -11.43 4.28
N GLN A 508 14.34 -12.09 4.31
CA GLN A 508 14.47 -13.44 3.79
C GLN A 508 13.69 -14.45 4.66
N PRO A 509 13.17 -15.54 4.08
CA PRO A 509 12.34 -16.50 4.81
C PRO A 509 13.01 -17.06 6.07
N GLU A 510 14.30 -17.34 6.01
CA GLU A 510 15.12 -17.91 7.08
C GLU A 510 15.34 -16.97 8.28
N GLU A 511 15.15 -15.66 8.12
CA GLU A 511 15.32 -14.66 9.18
C GLU A 511 14.01 -14.42 9.97
N LYS A 512 12.90 -15.03 9.55
CA LYS A 512 11.58 -14.82 10.17
C LYS A 512 11.45 -15.62 11.46
N ASP A 513 11.28 -14.92 12.58
CA ASP A 513 10.85 -15.47 13.88
C ASP A 513 9.58 -14.75 14.36
N TYR A 514 8.47 -15.48 14.42
CA TYR A 514 7.17 -14.91 14.78
C TYR A 514 7.09 -14.43 16.23
N GLN A 515 7.73 -15.12 17.17
CA GLN A 515 7.69 -14.72 18.58
C GLN A 515 8.54 -13.47 18.80
N ASP A 516 9.69 -13.40 18.13
CA ASP A 516 10.52 -12.20 18.12
C ASP A 516 9.79 -11.02 17.44
N PHE A 517 9.13 -11.25 16.30
CA PHE A 517 8.28 -10.25 15.64
C PHE A 517 7.21 -9.69 16.58
N LYS A 518 6.50 -10.55 17.32
CA LYS A 518 5.48 -10.11 18.29
C LYS A 518 6.06 -9.22 19.39
N ALA A 519 7.27 -9.50 19.87
CA ALA A 519 7.93 -8.67 20.87
C ALA A 519 8.22 -7.26 20.32
N ARG A 520 8.74 -7.17 19.09
CA ARG A 520 9.02 -5.88 18.41
C ARG A 520 7.76 -5.11 18.04
N LEU A 521 6.69 -5.82 17.67
CA LEU A 521 5.41 -5.24 17.29
C LEU A 521 4.80 -4.36 18.41
N LEU A 522 5.07 -4.66 19.69
CA LEU A 522 4.55 -3.88 20.81
C LEU A 522 4.96 -2.40 20.72
N HIS A 523 6.23 -2.12 20.39
CA HIS A 523 6.69 -0.75 20.24
C HIS A 523 6.07 -0.07 19.01
N LEU A 524 5.95 -0.78 17.88
CA LEU A 524 5.27 -0.24 16.69
C LEU A 524 3.80 0.11 16.96
N VAL A 525 3.12 -0.66 17.82
CA VAL A 525 1.77 -0.36 18.28
C VAL A 525 1.71 0.91 19.13
N ASP A 526 2.75 1.23 19.90
CA ASP A 526 2.82 2.51 20.62
C ASP A 526 2.90 3.70 19.65
N LEU A 527 3.56 3.55 18.49
CA LEU A 527 3.50 4.55 17.42
C LEU A 527 2.07 4.70 16.89
N TYR A 528 1.31 3.61 16.72
CA TYR A 528 -0.08 3.70 16.28
C TYR A 528 -0.93 4.50 17.28
N LYS A 529 -0.74 4.27 18.59
CA LYS A 529 -1.43 5.02 19.64
C LYS A 529 -1.07 6.50 19.62
N LEU A 530 0.22 6.82 19.46
CA LEU A 530 0.70 8.20 19.36
C LEU A 530 0.02 8.95 18.21
N TYR A 531 -0.10 8.31 17.04
CA TYR A 531 -0.74 8.91 15.87
C TYR A 531 -2.27 8.78 15.86
N GLY A 532 -2.87 8.19 16.91
CA GLY A 532 -4.32 8.00 17.01
C GLY A 532 -4.90 7.03 15.97
N TRP A 533 -4.09 6.11 15.45
CA TRP A 533 -4.55 5.12 14.47
C TRP A 533 -5.27 3.96 15.17
N THR A 534 -6.42 3.58 14.63
CA THR A 534 -7.20 2.43 15.12
C THR A 534 -6.51 1.13 14.69
N TYR A 535 -6.40 0.16 15.58
CA TYR A 535 -5.79 -1.14 15.28
C TYR A 535 -6.49 -2.26 16.05
N ARG A 536 -6.37 -3.50 15.58
CA ARG A 536 -6.90 -4.67 16.28
C ARG A 536 -5.99 -5.11 17.42
N ALA A 537 -6.22 -4.60 18.63
CA ALA A 537 -5.42 -4.95 19.82
C ALA A 537 -5.45 -6.44 20.19
N LYS A 538 -6.57 -7.15 19.91
CA LYS A 538 -6.71 -8.59 20.19
C LYS A 538 -5.64 -9.44 19.50
N SER A 539 -5.14 -9.00 18.34
CA SER A 539 -4.08 -9.67 17.59
C SER A 539 -2.75 -9.77 18.36
N LEU A 540 -2.58 -8.99 19.45
CA LEU A 540 -1.38 -8.97 20.28
C LEU A 540 -1.45 -9.92 21.48
N ILE A 541 -2.66 -10.32 21.90
CA ILE A 541 -2.91 -10.99 23.18
C ILE A 541 -3.33 -12.45 23.00
N GLN A 542 -4.11 -12.75 21.96
CA GLN A 542 -4.66 -14.09 21.71
C GLN A 542 -4.14 -14.64 20.39
N GLU A 543 -3.34 -15.70 20.47
CA GLU A 543 -3.11 -16.62 19.36
C GLU A 543 -4.25 -17.63 19.37
N GLU A 544 -5.02 -17.68 18.29
CA GLU A 544 -5.99 -18.72 18.09
C GLU A 544 -5.40 -19.68 17.06
N GLU A 545 -5.01 -20.87 17.51
CA GLU A 545 -4.73 -22.01 16.64
C GLU A 545 -6.06 -22.41 15.99
N ASP A 546 -6.39 -21.77 14.87
CA ASP A 546 -7.49 -22.20 14.03
C ASP A 546 -7.08 -23.50 13.33
N HIS A 547 -7.42 -24.64 13.92
CA HIS A 547 -7.54 -25.90 13.19
C HIS A 547 -8.65 -25.71 12.16
N ALA A 548 -8.28 -25.37 10.92
CA ALA A 548 -9.22 -25.35 9.82
C ALA A 548 -9.81 -26.76 9.64
N GLN A 549 -11.13 -26.89 9.78
CA GLN A 549 -11.85 -27.89 9.01
C GLN A 549 -11.86 -27.37 7.57
N GLU A 550 -11.21 -28.13 6.69
CA GLU A 550 -11.06 -27.89 5.25
C GLU A 550 -12.38 -27.66 4.52
#